data_AF-A0A1V5U947-F1
#
_entry.id   AF-A0A1V5U947-F1
#
_cell.length_a   1.000
_cell.length_b   1.000
_cell.length_c   1.000
_cell.angle_alpha   90.00
_cell.angle_beta   90.00
_cell.angle_gamma   90.00
#
_symmetry.space_group_name_H-M   'P 1'
#
loop_
_entity.id
_entity.type
_entity.pdbx_description
1 polymer ?
#
loop_
_entity_poly.entity_id
_entity_poly.type
_entity_poly.pdbx_seq_one_letter_code
_entity_poly.pdbx_strand_id
1 'polypeptide(L)'
;MNVKTNNYGPIVSNDATERLARNDIKPVTAYKTDIIYNGLAYFTRHNPFYTVLFYFFVSYVMTYVIGILSGQLNGGGGRNPMHTYILDNLCMGILAPIGAGLITNLYKKISDATGIIGAKRIIKDGDLRAYQALLNKFDAKFNNYYITAASTILAFLISAFIYFHRKTSWLGIAGGITGIYDSIFVFLNFAMIITIVYKSCITIWLIQKIISFDINIRPMHPDHAGGLRHIGSLSMAVNYFLILVMFYFSLLLIFDAFAQRFILIYLFFYVFTFFIFFASLYEAHKKMRRVKDEALEKLENTSNHYYYKLVTSAGALGIYDLDSADEIIMVDNLYTIVEKMPVWPFNINNIIKFFSVFITPLIIFIISLLVNTDSILYNWKLIFNLLTK
;
A
#
# COMPACT_ATOMS: atom_id res chain seq x y z
N MET A 1 -71.41 15.43 7.15
CA MET A 1 -70.49 15.74 6.04
C MET A 1 -69.32 16.51 6.62
N ASN A 2 -68.14 15.89 6.69
CA ASN A 2 -66.93 16.52 7.25
C ASN A 2 -65.84 16.47 6.18
N VAL A 3 -65.55 17.62 5.57
CA VAL A 3 -64.59 17.76 4.47
C VAL A 3 -63.21 17.96 5.08
N LYS A 4 -62.37 16.91 5.04
CA LYS A 4 -60.94 17.01 5.35
C LYS A 4 -60.22 17.61 4.13
N THR A 5 -59.78 18.86 4.25
CA THR A 5 -58.89 19.51 3.27
C THR A 5 -57.46 19.07 3.50
N ASN A 6 -56.93 18.22 2.61
CA ASN A 6 -55.52 17.84 2.57
C ASN A 6 -54.66 18.98 2.01
N ASN A 7 -54.04 19.76 2.90
CA ASN A 7 -52.98 20.70 2.56
C ASN A 7 -51.67 19.94 2.32
N TYR A 8 -51.46 19.44 1.10
CA TYR A 8 -50.13 19.08 0.62
C TYR A 8 -49.50 20.32 -0.03
N GLY A 9 -48.69 21.04 0.75
CA GLY A 9 -47.79 22.04 0.19
C GLY A 9 -46.78 21.39 -0.75
N PRO A 10 -46.30 22.09 -1.80
CA PRO A 10 -45.31 21.55 -2.71
C PRO A 10 -44.01 21.27 -1.94
N ILE A 11 -43.63 20.00 -1.87
CA ILE A 11 -42.30 19.58 -1.43
C ILE A 11 -41.34 20.06 -2.52
N VAL A 12 -40.76 21.25 -2.35
CA VAL A 12 -39.65 21.73 -3.18
C VAL A 12 -38.51 20.75 -2.95
N SER A 13 -38.26 19.89 -3.94
CA SER A 13 -37.26 18.83 -3.86
C SER A 13 -35.85 19.42 -3.94
N ASN A 14 -35.22 19.63 -2.80
CA ASN A 14 -33.75 19.84 -2.69
C ASN A 14 -32.93 18.69 -3.31
N ASP A 15 -33.59 17.59 -3.70
CA ASP A 15 -33.01 16.38 -4.28
C ASP A 15 -32.34 16.63 -5.66
N ALA A 16 -32.78 17.64 -6.43
CA ALA A 16 -32.18 17.92 -7.74
C ALA A 16 -30.75 18.52 -7.62
N THR A 17 -30.55 19.44 -6.68
CA THR A 17 -29.25 20.08 -6.45
C THR A 17 -28.27 19.12 -5.76
N GLU A 18 -28.76 18.25 -4.87
CA GLU A 18 -27.94 17.20 -4.23
C GLU A 18 -27.52 16.10 -5.20
N ARG A 19 -28.37 15.73 -6.18
CA ARG A 19 -28.00 14.74 -7.20
C ARG A 19 -26.92 15.25 -8.17
N LEU A 20 -26.90 16.55 -8.47
CA LEU A 20 -25.86 17.15 -9.31
C LEU A 20 -24.50 17.15 -8.61
N ALA A 21 -24.44 17.50 -7.32
CA ALA A 21 -23.19 17.49 -6.55
C ALA A 21 -22.53 16.09 -6.45
N ARG A 22 -23.31 15.02 -6.64
CA ARG A 22 -22.85 13.62 -6.54
C ARG A 22 -21.96 13.17 -7.69
N ASN A 23 -22.12 13.74 -8.88
CA ASN A 23 -21.32 13.42 -10.06
C ASN A 23 -20.02 14.24 -10.16
N ASP A 24 -19.82 15.20 -9.25
CA ASP A 24 -18.71 16.16 -9.35
C ASP A 24 -17.40 15.70 -8.68
N ILE A 25 -17.42 14.61 -7.90
CA ILE A 25 -16.20 14.09 -7.27
C ILE A 25 -15.35 13.40 -8.32
N LYS A 26 -14.35 14.12 -8.83
CA LYS A 26 -13.39 13.59 -9.79
C LYS A 26 -12.36 12.74 -9.06
N PRO A 27 -12.21 11.45 -9.40
CA PRO A 27 -11.17 10.61 -8.81
C PRO A 27 -9.78 11.15 -9.15
N VAL A 28 -8.81 10.87 -8.29
CA VAL A 28 -7.45 11.37 -8.49
C VAL A 28 -6.72 10.52 -9.53
N THR A 29 -6.18 11.18 -10.56
CA THR A 29 -5.26 10.59 -11.52
C THR A 29 -3.84 10.57 -10.95
N ALA A 30 -3.43 9.44 -10.39
CA ALA A 30 -2.19 9.28 -9.63
C ALA A 30 -0.88 9.29 -10.47
N TYR A 31 -0.94 9.48 -11.79
CA TYR A 31 0.24 9.26 -12.65
C TYR A 31 0.64 10.44 -13.54
N LYS A 32 0.03 11.63 -13.38
CA LYS A 32 0.24 12.77 -14.29
C LYS A 32 1.71 13.12 -14.50
N THR A 33 2.52 13.14 -13.42
CA THR A 33 3.94 13.52 -13.51
C THR A 33 4.90 12.35 -13.69
N ASP A 34 4.43 11.12 -13.62
CA ASP A 34 5.29 9.94 -13.68
C ASP A 34 5.54 9.55 -15.14
N ILE A 35 6.60 10.13 -15.73
CA ILE A 35 6.95 9.96 -17.14
C ILE A 35 7.22 8.48 -17.46
N ILE A 36 7.91 7.77 -16.55
CA ILE A 36 8.23 6.34 -16.72
C ILE A 36 6.94 5.53 -16.77
N TYR A 37 6.05 5.75 -15.79
CA TYR A 37 4.76 5.07 -15.79
C TYR A 37 3.90 5.45 -16.99
N ASN A 38 3.86 6.70 -17.41
CA ASN A 38 3.09 7.12 -18.58
C ASN A 38 3.56 6.41 -19.86
N GLY A 39 4.88 6.26 -20.03
CA GLY A 39 5.46 5.47 -21.11
C GLY A 39 5.01 4.01 -21.04
N LEU A 40 5.09 3.37 -19.87
CA LEU A 40 4.63 2.00 -19.68
C LEU A 40 3.12 1.85 -19.93
N ALA A 41 2.32 2.76 -19.39
CA ALA A 41 0.87 2.72 -19.45
C ALA A 41 0.33 2.91 -20.88
N TYR A 42 1.04 3.66 -21.72
CA TYR A 42 0.72 3.79 -23.14
C TYR A 42 0.66 2.42 -23.83
N PHE A 43 1.61 1.53 -23.54
CA PHE A 43 1.64 0.19 -24.12
C PHE A 43 0.71 -0.80 -23.39
N THR A 44 0.56 -0.65 -22.08
CA THR A 44 -0.08 -1.68 -21.23
C THR A 44 -1.54 -1.38 -20.91
N ARG A 45 -2.04 -0.20 -21.33
CA ARG A 45 -3.41 0.30 -21.06
C ARG A 45 -3.74 0.27 -19.57
N HIS A 46 -2.78 0.63 -18.72
CA HIS A 46 -2.90 0.63 -17.25
C HIS A 46 -3.24 -0.74 -16.63
N ASN A 47 -3.04 -1.85 -17.35
CA ASN A 47 -3.26 -3.19 -16.80
C ASN A 47 -1.99 -3.69 -16.10
N PRO A 48 -2.03 -4.01 -14.79
CA PRO A 48 -0.85 -4.42 -14.05
C PRO A 48 -0.21 -5.70 -14.62
N PHE A 49 -1.00 -6.65 -15.12
CA PHE A 49 -0.48 -7.88 -15.72
C PHE A 49 0.28 -7.61 -17.01
N TYR A 50 -0.29 -6.79 -17.90
CA TYR A 50 0.42 -6.39 -19.12
C TYR A 50 1.65 -5.54 -18.82
N THR A 51 1.63 -4.73 -17.76
CA THR A 51 2.84 -4.02 -17.31
C THR A 51 3.94 -4.97 -16.88
N VAL A 52 3.63 -6.02 -16.10
CA VAL A 52 4.62 -7.06 -15.74
C VAL A 52 5.19 -7.70 -17.00
N LEU A 53 4.33 -8.16 -17.91
CA LEU A 53 4.76 -8.85 -19.12
C LEU A 53 5.62 -7.95 -20.02
N PHE A 54 5.15 -6.72 -20.26
CA PHE A 54 5.86 -5.75 -21.08
C PHE A 54 7.23 -5.40 -20.48
N TYR A 55 7.27 -5.10 -19.18
CA TYR A 55 8.53 -4.80 -18.51
C TYR A 55 9.48 -5.99 -18.57
N PHE A 56 9.01 -7.22 -18.33
CA PHE A 56 9.82 -8.44 -18.48
C PHE A 56 10.43 -8.59 -19.87
N PHE A 57 9.65 -8.39 -20.94
CA PHE A 57 10.18 -8.48 -22.29
C PHE A 57 11.23 -7.40 -22.56
N VAL A 58 10.95 -6.17 -22.19
CA VAL A 58 11.82 -5.04 -22.48
C VAL A 58 13.08 -5.04 -21.60
N SER A 59 12.98 -5.39 -20.32
CA SER A 59 14.12 -5.44 -19.41
C SER A 59 14.97 -6.69 -19.58
N TYR A 60 14.35 -7.86 -19.60
CA TYR A 60 15.08 -9.12 -19.54
C TYR A 60 15.33 -9.70 -20.93
N VAL A 61 14.27 -9.97 -21.70
CA VAL A 61 14.40 -10.66 -23.00
C VAL A 61 15.25 -9.84 -23.98
N MET A 62 15.01 -8.54 -24.07
CA MET A 62 15.77 -7.68 -24.98
C MET A 62 17.24 -7.53 -24.60
N THR A 63 17.60 -7.61 -23.31
CA THR A 63 19.01 -7.63 -22.88
C THR A 63 19.76 -8.80 -23.50
N TYR A 64 19.14 -9.99 -23.52
CA TYR A 64 19.73 -11.17 -24.15
C TYR A 64 19.75 -11.08 -25.68
N VAL A 65 18.68 -10.57 -26.30
CA VAL A 65 18.64 -10.35 -27.75
C VAL A 65 19.76 -9.41 -28.18
N ILE A 66 19.95 -8.29 -27.47
CA ILE A 66 21.03 -7.34 -27.74
C ILE A 66 22.40 -8.00 -27.51
N GLY A 67 22.55 -8.81 -26.47
CA GLY A 67 23.78 -9.58 -26.22
C GLY A 67 24.12 -10.54 -27.36
N ILE A 68 23.13 -11.23 -27.91
CA ILE A 68 23.31 -12.12 -29.07
C ILE A 68 23.69 -11.31 -30.32
N LEU A 69 22.92 -10.26 -30.63
CA LEU A 69 23.12 -9.44 -31.84
C LEU A 69 24.45 -8.68 -31.84
N SER A 70 24.92 -8.26 -30.67
CA SER A 70 26.21 -7.56 -30.51
C SER A 70 27.40 -8.51 -30.44
N GLY A 71 27.18 -9.83 -30.33
CA GLY A 71 28.24 -10.80 -30.04
C GLY A 71 28.85 -10.67 -28.64
N GLN A 72 28.26 -9.84 -27.76
CA GLN A 72 28.73 -9.58 -26.40
C GLN A 72 28.03 -10.44 -25.34
N LEU A 73 27.38 -11.54 -25.76
CA LEU A 73 26.66 -12.43 -24.86
C LEU A 73 27.56 -12.91 -23.72
N ASN A 74 28.84 -13.21 -23.99
CA ASN A 74 29.74 -13.80 -22.99
C ASN A 74 30.43 -12.78 -22.04
N GLY A 75 30.01 -11.51 -22.04
CA GLY A 75 30.46 -10.47 -21.11
C GLY A 75 31.97 -10.26 -21.00
N GLY A 76 32.38 -9.42 -20.04
CA GLY A 76 33.78 -9.21 -19.68
C GLY A 76 34.35 -10.43 -18.95
N GLY A 77 34.85 -11.41 -19.71
CA GLY A 77 35.45 -12.63 -19.15
C GLY A 77 35.07 -13.92 -19.87
N GLY A 78 34.27 -13.87 -20.93
CA GLY A 78 33.96 -15.04 -21.75
C GLY A 78 32.99 -16.03 -21.12
N ARG A 79 32.30 -15.66 -20.03
CA ARG A 79 31.36 -16.55 -19.31
C ARG A 79 29.92 -16.27 -19.73
N ASN A 80 29.13 -17.33 -19.84
CA ASN A 80 27.70 -17.19 -20.13
C ASN A 80 26.98 -16.46 -18.97
N PRO A 81 26.31 -15.32 -19.24
CA PRO A 81 25.73 -14.47 -18.22
C PRO A 81 24.49 -15.10 -17.57
N MET A 82 23.83 -16.03 -18.26
CA MET A 82 22.65 -16.72 -17.75
C MET A 82 22.98 -17.50 -16.47
N HIS A 83 24.15 -18.14 -16.43
CA HIS A 83 24.60 -18.94 -15.29
C HIS A 83 25.47 -18.15 -14.31
N THR A 84 26.17 -17.13 -14.79
CA THR A 84 27.13 -16.37 -13.96
C THR A 84 26.43 -15.29 -13.14
N TYR A 85 25.34 -14.70 -13.66
CA TYR A 85 24.67 -13.54 -13.05
C TYR A 85 23.22 -13.85 -12.68
N ILE A 86 22.99 -14.97 -11.98
CA ILE A 86 21.66 -15.44 -11.56
C ILE A 86 20.89 -14.34 -10.80
N LEU A 87 21.56 -13.60 -9.91
CA LEU A 87 20.94 -12.51 -9.15
C LEU A 87 20.43 -11.41 -10.08
N ASP A 88 21.28 -10.94 -11.00
CA ASP A 88 20.92 -9.86 -11.91
C ASP A 88 19.74 -10.30 -12.80
N ASN A 89 19.76 -11.55 -13.26
CA ASN A 89 18.66 -12.17 -14.00
C ASN A 89 17.36 -12.25 -13.20
N LEU A 90 17.43 -12.60 -11.92
CA LEU A 90 16.26 -12.64 -11.03
C LEU A 90 15.69 -11.24 -10.80
N CYS A 91 16.55 -10.27 -10.55
CA CYS A 91 16.18 -8.87 -10.34
C CYS A 91 15.52 -8.27 -11.60
N MET A 92 16.14 -8.47 -12.76
CA MET A 92 15.68 -7.91 -14.04
C MET A 92 14.52 -8.67 -14.66
N GLY A 93 14.49 -9.99 -14.50
CA GLY A 93 13.50 -10.89 -15.09
C GLY A 93 12.28 -11.15 -14.22
N ILE A 94 12.34 -10.92 -12.91
CA ILE A 94 11.21 -11.20 -12.03
C ILE A 94 10.86 -9.98 -11.18
N LEU A 95 11.81 -9.47 -10.38
CA LEU A 95 11.49 -8.45 -9.38
C LEU A 95 11.10 -7.12 -9.99
N ALA A 96 11.87 -6.61 -10.95
CA ALA A 96 11.57 -5.34 -11.60
C ALA A 96 10.23 -5.36 -12.37
N PRO A 97 9.91 -6.42 -13.15
CA PRO A 97 8.57 -6.60 -13.72
C PRO A 97 7.44 -6.60 -12.70
N ILE A 98 7.58 -7.36 -11.60
CA ILE A 98 6.59 -7.38 -10.52
C ILE A 98 6.45 -5.98 -9.91
N GLY A 99 7.55 -5.26 -9.72
CA GLY A 99 7.56 -3.88 -9.22
C GLY A 99 6.75 -2.94 -10.12
N ALA A 100 6.96 -2.98 -11.43
CA ALA A 100 6.19 -2.19 -12.39
C ALA A 100 4.68 -2.52 -12.35
N GLY A 101 4.35 -3.81 -12.22
CA GLY A 101 2.97 -4.27 -11.99
C GLY A 101 2.36 -3.74 -10.70
N LEU A 102 3.09 -3.77 -9.59
CA LEU A 102 2.66 -3.27 -8.29
C LEU A 102 2.44 -1.76 -8.29
N ILE A 103 3.28 -0.97 -8.98
CA ILE A 103 3.08 0.47 -9.16
C ILE A 103 1.78 0.74 -9.93
N THR A 104 1.55 0.00 -11.01
CA THR A 104 0.31 0.09 -11.79
C THR A 104 -0.91 -0.21 -10.91
N ASN A 105 -0.83 -1.27 -10.11
CA ASN A 105 -1.88 -1.64 -9.17
C ASN A 105 -2.08 -0.55 -8.09
N LEU A 106 -1.01 0.05 -7.57
CA LEU A 106 -1.11 1.14 -6.59
C LEU A 106 -1.87 2.34 -7.17
N TYR A 107 -1.49 2.81 -8.37
CA TYR A 107 -2.16 3.96 -8.99
C TYR A 107 -3.63 3.69 -9.26
N LYS A 108 -3.96 2.47 -9.71
CA LYS A 108 -5.35 2.03 -9.85
C LYS A 108 -6.08 2.06 -8.50
N LYS A 109 -5.48 1.52 -7.43
CA LYS A 109 -6.08 1.50 -6.09
C LYS A 109 -6.29 2.90 -5.51
N ILE A 110 -5.40 3.86 -5.77
CA ILE A 110 -5.58 5.26 -5.36
C ILE A 110 -6.81 5.86 -6.05
N SER A 111 -6.91 5.71 -7.38
CA SER A 111 -8.04 6.20 -8.16
C SER A 111 -9.36 5.55 -7.70
N ASP A 112 -9.38 4.22 -7.58
CA ASP A 112 -10.56 3.46 -7.16
C ASP A 112 -10.98 3.85 -5.73
N ALA A 113 -10.03 3.95 -4.78
CA ALA A 113 -10.35 4.29 -3.40
C ALA A 113 -10.93 5.70 -3.28
N THR A 114 -10.32 6.69 -3.95
CA THR A 114 -10.82 8.08 -3.91
C THR A 114 -12.20 8.21 -4.56
N GLY A 115 -12.44 7.53 -5.69
CA GLY A 115 -13.76 7.51 -6.33
C GLY A 115 -14.83 6.82 -5.47
N ILE A 116 -14.52 5.67 -4.89
CA ILE A 116 -15.47 4.90 -4.08
C ILE A 116 -15.82 5.63 -2.78
N ILE A 117 -14.85 6.26 -2.12
CA ILE A 117 -15.07 7.00 -0.87
C ILE A 117 -16.04 8.17 -1.10
N GLY A 118 -15.88 8.89 -2.22
CA GLY A 118 -16.82 9.91 -2.63
C GLY A 118 -18.20 9.36 -3.00
N ALA A 119 -18.26 8.31 -3.83
CA ALA A 119 -19.51 7.80 -4.38
C ALA A 119 -20.40 7.07 -3.35
N LYS A 120 -19.81 6.31 -2.42
CA LYS A 120 -20.56 5.44 -1.48
C LYS A 120 -21.06 6.15 -0.21
N ARG A 121 -21.03 7.48 -0.14
CA ARG A 121 -21.40 8.26 1.07
C ARG A 121 -20.66 7.76 2.32
N ILE A 122 -19.38 7.40 2.17
CA ILE A 122 -18.54 7.08 3.33
C ILE A 122 -18.31 8.36 4.15
N ILE A 123 -18.19 9.50 3.46
CA ILE A 123 -18.10 10.84 4.02
C ILE A 123 -19.49 11.47 4.05
N LYS A 124 -19.81 12.21 5.13
CA LYS A 124 -21.08 12.94 5.27
C LYS A 124 -21.22 14.03 4.20
N ASP A 125 -22.45 14.29 3.75
CA ASP A 125 -22.72 15.23 2.64
C ASP A 125 -22.17 16.66 2.92
N GLY A 126 -22.17 17.10 4.19
CA GLY A 126 -21.59 18.38 4.61
C GLY A 126 -20.07 18.51 4.42
N ASP A 127 -19.35 17.39 4.41
CA ASP A 127 -17.89 17.34 4.31
C ASP A 127 -17.38 17.17 2.87
N LEU A 128 -18.27 16.98 1.89
CA LEU A 128 -17.89 16.68 0.50
C LEU A 128 -17.02 17.77 -0.14
N ARG A 129 -17.29 19.05 0.14
CA ARG A 129 -16.47 20.17 -0.35
C ARG A 129 -15.06 20.14 0.24
N ALA A 130 -14.94 19.86 1.54
CA ALA A 130 -13.65 19.74 2.21
C ALA A 130 -12.88 18.51 1.73
N TYR A 131 -13.58 17.41 1.43
CA TYR A 131 -13.00 16.22 0.81
C TYR A 131 -12.46 16.50 -0.59
N GLN A 132 -13.22 17.16 -1.47
CA GLN A 132 -12.73 17.54 -2.79
C GLN A 132 -11.51 18.48 -2.70
N ALA A 133 -11.52 19.43 -1.76
CA ALA A 133 -10.37 20.28 -1.49
C ALA A 133 -9.14 19.48 -1.02
N LEU A 134 -9.34 18.43 -0.21
CA LEU A 134 -8.26 17.49 0.16
C LEU A 134 -7.74 16.75 -1.08
N LEU A 135 -8.62 16.22 -1.93
CA LEU A 135 -8.22 15.51 -3.15
C LEU A 135 -7.41 16.41 -4.09
N ASN A 136 -7.79 17.69 -4.23
CA ASN A 136 -7.03 18.66 -5.01
C ASN A 136 -5.63 18.93 -4.40
N LYS A 137 -5.55 19.07 -3.06
CA LYS A 137 -4.27 19.21 -2.35
C LYS A 137 -3.39 17.96 -2.50
N PHE A 138 -4.01 16.79 -2.46
CA PHE A 138 -3.34 15.53 -2.68
C PHE A 138 -2.82 15.43 -4.11
N ASP A 139 -3.65 15.70 -5.13
CA ASP A 139 -3.24 15.69 -6.54
C ASP A 139 -2.04 16.62 -6.76
N ALA A 140 -2.07 17.85 -6.23
CA ALA A 140 -0.95 18.79 -6.34
C ALA A 140 0.35 18.30 -5.66
N LYS A 141 0.25 17.63 -4.50
CA LYS A 141 1.42 17.07 -3.80
C LYS A 141 1.94 15.81 -4.48
N PHE A 142 1.03 14.93 -4.88
CA PHE A 142 1.32 13.61 -5.46
C PHE A 142 1.91 13.72 -6.86
N ASN A 143 1.39 14.67 -7.65
CA ASN A 143 1.80 14.98 -9.01
C ASN A 143 2.72 16.22 -9.02
N ASN A 144 3.69 16.27 -8.10
CA ASN A 144 4.68 17.34 -8.06
C ASN A 144 5.85 17.04 -9.02
N TYR A 145 5.97 17.85 -10.07
CA TYR A 145 7.03 17.73 -11.08
C TYR A 145 8.43 17.89 -10.50
N TYR A 146 8.63 18.80 -9.54
CA TYR A 146 9.94 19.05 -8.95
C TYR A 146 10.45 17.85 -8.16
N ILE A 147 9.58 17.19 -7.39
CA ILE A 147 9.95 15.98 -6.63
C ILE A 147 10.25 14.83 -7.59
N THR A 148 9.46 14.70 -8.67
CA THR A 148 9.70 13.68 -9.69
C THR A 148 11.04 13.91 -10.39
N ALA A 149 11.33 15.15 -10.81
CA ALA A 149 12.60 15.51 -11.42
C ALA A 149 13.79 15.26 -10.48
N ALA A 150 13.68 15.66 -9.20
CA ALA A 150 14.70 15.39 -8.21
C ALA A 150 14.93 13.88 -8.00
N SER A 151 13.86 13.08 -8.02
CA SER A 151 13.94 11.62 -7.93
C SER A 151 14.65 11.02 -9.13
N THR A 152 14.37 11.52 -10.34
CA THR A 152 15.04 11.12 -11.58
C THR A 152 16.53 11.49 -11.57
N ILE A 153 16.89 12.69 -11.14
CA ILE A 153 18.29 13.12 -11.02
C ILE A 153 19.03 12.22 -10.01
N LEU A 154 18.43 11.97 -8.85
CA LEU A 154 19.02 11.10 -7.84
C LEU A 154 19.22 9.67 -8.36
N ALA A 155 18.22 9.11 -9.04
CA ALA A 155 18.33 7.80 -9.68
C ALA A 155 19.44 7.73 -10.72
N PHE A 156 19.61 8.81 -11.52
CA PHE A 156 20.70 8.91 -12.48
C PHE A 156 22.06 8.92 -11.79
N LEU A 157 22.24 9.72 -10.73
CA LEU A 157 23.48 9.77 -9.97
C LEU A 157 23.85 8.41 -9.36
N ILE A 158 22.87 7.72 -8.76
CA ILE A 158 23.07 6.38 -8.19
C ILE A 158 23.45 5.38 -9.29
N SER A 159 22.75 5.41 -10.42
CA SER A 159 22.99 4.47 -11.52
C SER A 159 24.34 4.70 -12.20
N ALA A 160 24.71 5.96 -12.41
CA ALA A 160 26.04 6.32 -12.89
C ALA A 160 27.12 5.85 -11.91
N PHE A 161 26.94 6.11 -10.61
CA PHE A 161 27.86 5.62 -9.58
C PHE A 161 28.03 4.10 -9.64
N ILE A 162 26.94 3.33 -9.72
CA ILE A 162 26.99 1.87 -9.85
C ILE A 162 27.72 1.46 -11.12
N TYR A 163 27.39 2.07 -12.27
CA TYR A 163 28.00 1.75 -13.57
C TYR A 163 29.52 1.94 -13.57
N PHE A 164 30.03 3.04 -13.01
CA PHE A 164 31.46 3.32 -12.95
C PHE A 164 32.23 2.49 -11.91
N HIS A 165 31.57 2.09 -10.82
CA HIS A 165 32.25 1.36 -9.73
C HIS A 165 32.16 -0.16 -9.86
N ARG A 166 31.19 -0.70 -10.62
CA ARG A 166 31.00 -2.14 -10.81
C ARG A 166 31.87 -2.68 -11.95
N LYS A 167 33.20 -2.70 -11.75
CA LYS A 167 34.19 -3.00 -12.80
C LYS A 167 34.19 -4.43 -13.35
N THR A 168 33.66 -5.41 -12.61
CA THR A 168 33.78 -6.85 -12.92
C THR A 168 32.48 -7.50 -13.41
N SER A 169 31.39 -6.74 -13.48
CA SER A 169 30.09 -7.25 -13.92
C SER A 169 29.81 -6.87 -15.37
N TRP A 170 29.10 -7.74 -16.09
CA TRP A 170 28.48 -7.41 -17.39
C TRP A 170 27.49 -6.23 -17.31
N LEU A 171 27.05 -5.84 -16.11
CA LEU A 171 26.23 -4.65 -15.87
C LEU A 171 27.05 -3.36 -15.72
N GLY A 172 28.39 -3.47 -15.70
CA GLY A 172 29.29 -2.31 -15.65
C GLY A 172 29.93 -2.03 -17.00
N ILE A 173 30.97 -1.19 -16.98
CA ILE A 173 31.76 -0.81 -18.17
C ILE A 173 32.27 -2.04 -18.95
N ALA A 174 32.57 -3.13 -18.24
CA ALA A 174 33.05 -4.37 -18.84
C ALA A 174 32.02 -5.09 -19.74
N GLY A 175 30.73 -4.72 -19.66
CA GLY A 175 29.66 -5.29 -20.48
C GLY A 175 29.54 -4.71 -21.89
N GLY A 176 30.17 -3.57 -22.18
CA GLY A 176 30.00 -2.92 -23.48
C GLY A 176 28.56 -2.44 -23.72
N ILE A 177 27.97 -2.78 -24.87
CA ILE A 177 26.64 -2.33 -25.30
C ILE A 177 25.54 -2.92 -24.40
N THR A 178 25.68 -4.19 -23.99
CA THR A 178 24.72 -4.81 -23.06
C THR A 178 24.74 -4.15 -21.69
N GLY A 179 25.93 -3.77 -21.21
CA GLY A 179 26.09 -3.00 -19.97
C GLY A 179 25.43 -1.62 -20.05
N ILE A 180 25.54 -0.92 -21.19
CA ILE A 180 24.82 0.35 -21.42
C ILE A 180 23.31 0.12 -21.40
N TYR A 181 22.82 -0.89 -22.12
CA TYR A 181 21.39 -1.22 -22.14
C TYR A 181 20.85 -1.53 -20.75
N ASP A 182 21.55 -2.35 -19.98
CA ASP A 182 21.16 -2.69 -18.62
C ASP A 182 21.19 -1.47 -17.68
N SER A 183 22.18 -0.58 -17.83
CA SER A 183 22.27 0.64 -17.03
C SER A 183 21.03 1.53 -17.14
N ILE A 184 20.34 1.50 -18.28
CA ILE A 184 19.04 2.18 -18.47
C ILE A 184 17.99 1.59 -17.52
N PHE A 185 17.93 0.27 -17.37
CA PHE A 185 16.97 -0.37 -16.47
C PHE A 185 17.35 -0.25 -15.00
N VAL A 186 18.64 -0.28 -14.67
CA VAL A 186 19.11 0.07 -13.33
C VAL A 186 18.61 1.47 -12.97
N PHE A 187 18.76 2.44 -13.88
CA PHE A 187 18.21 3.78 -13.75
C PHE A 187 16.69 3.80 -13.58
N LEU A 188 15.95 3.11 -14.45
CA LEU A 188 14.48 3.04 -14.35
C LEU A 188 14.03 2.43 -13.02
N ASN A 189 14.70 1.37 -12.56
CA ASN A 189 14.40 0.71 -11.28
C ASN A 189 14.62 1.66 -10.10
N PHE A 190 15.77 2.34 -10.02
CA PHE A 190 16.00 3.32 -8.96
C PHE A 190 15.05 4.52 -9.04
N ALA A 191 14.74 5.01 -10.25
CA ALA A 191 13.78 6.09 -10.43
C ALA A 191 12.39 5.70 -9.94
N MET A 192 11.95 4.47 -10.25
CA MET A 192 10.70 3.91 -9.74
C MET A 192 10.72 3.78 -8.22
N ILE A 193 11.78 3.21 -7.62
CA ILE A 193 11.93 3.03 -6.16
C ILE A 193 11.93 4.36 -5.41
N ILE A 194 12.61 5.39 -5.89
CA ILE A 194 12.63 6.69 -5.21
C ILE A 194 11.26 7.36 -5.35
N THR A 195 10.67 7.30 -6.55
CA THR A 195 9.39 7.93 -6.84
C THR A 195 8.26 7.35 -5.99
N ILE A 196 8.19 6.03 -5.91
CA ILE A 196 7.15 5.34 -5.18
C ILE A 196 7.29 5.49 -3.67
N VAL A 197 8.50 5.63 -3.12
CA VAL A 197 8.72 5.86 -1.68
C VAL A 197 8.11 7.20 -1.27
N TYR A 198 8.38 8.28 -2.01
CA TYR A 198 7.75 9.57 -1.69
C TYR A 198 6.23 9.51 -1.90
N LYS A 199 5.76 8.87 -2.98
CA LYS A 199 4.32 8.71 -3.26
C LYS A 199 3.62 7.88 -2.18
N SER A 200 4.31 6.90 -1.60
CA SER A 200 3.82 6.11 -0.47
C SER A 200 3.59 7.01 0.74
N CYS A 201 4.56 7.87 1.09
CA CYS A 201 4.40 8.84 2.17
C CYS A 201 3.18 9.77 1.96
N ILE A 202 2.99 10.28 0.73
CA ILE A 202 1.85 11.16 0.40
C ILE A 202 0.52 10.38 0.44
N THR A 203 0.51 9.12 0.01
CA THR A 203 -0.67 8.24 0.08
C THR A 203 -1.08 7.99 1.53
N ILE A 204 -0.10 7.75 2.40
CA ILE A 204 -0.34 7.55 3.84
C ILE A 204 -0.91 8.82 4.47
N TRP A 205 -0.33 9.97 4.13
CA TRP A 205 -0.87 11.27 4.54
C TRP A 205 -2.32 11.46 4.08
N LEU A 206 -2.65 11.07 2.84
CA LEU A 206 -4.02 11.11 2.34
C LEU A 206 -4.92 10.21 3.18
N ILE A 207 -4.54 8.96 3.42
CA ILE A 207 -5.32 8.00 4.20
C ILE A 207 -5.63 8.58 5.60
N GLN A 208 -4.61 9.09 6.30
CA GLN A 208 -4.77 9.71 7.62
C GLN A 208 -5.74 10.89 7.58
N LYS A 209 -5.64 11.75 6.56
CA LYS A 209 -6.56 12.89 6.39
C LYS A 209 -7.98 12.47 6.04
N ILE A 210 -8.16 11.44 5.21
CA ILE A 210 -9.49 10.88 4.94
C ILE A 210 -10.13 10.36 6.23
N ILE A 211 -9.37 9.63 7.06
CA ILE A 211 -9.90 9.05 8.30
C ILE A 211 -10.35 10.11 9.30
N SER A 212 -9.71 11.30 9.26
CA SER A 212 -10.04 12.42 10.13
C SER A 212 -11.39 13.08 9.85
N PHE A 213 -12.00 12.88 8.66
CA PHE A 213 -13.38 13.29 8.40
C PHE A 213 -14.36 12.48 9.23
N ASP A 214 -15.61 12.92 9.37
CA ASP A 214 -16.62 12.09 9.99
C ASP A 214 -17.04 10.96 9.02
N ILE A 215 -16.67 9.72 9.36
CA ILE A 215 -16.88 8.54 8.50
C ILE A 215 -17.89 7.65 9.18
N ASN A 216 -18.91 7.26 8.42
CA ASN A 216 -19.92 6.32 8.89
C ASN A 216 -19.35 4.89 8.91
N ILE A 217 -18.71 4.51 10.01
CA ILE A 217 -18.26 3.14 10.26
C ILE A 217 -19.46 2.33 10.75
N ARG A 218 -19.77 1.22 10.05
CA ARG A 218 -20.90 0.36 10.40
C ARG A 218 -20.40 -0.96 10.98
N PRO A 219 -20.63 -1.26 12.27
CA PRO A 219 -20.14 -2.49 12.89
C PRO A 219 -20.56 -3.77 12.16
N MET A 220 -21.80 -3.79 11.64
CA MET A 220 -22.38 -4.93 10.94
C MET A 220 -22.20 -4.86 9.41
N HIS A 221 -21.20 -4.11 8.91
CA HIS A 221 -20.94 -4.04 7.48
C HIS A 221 -20.48 -5.41 6.94
N PRO A 222 -20.99 -5.89 5.78
CA PRO A 222 -20.66 -7.22 5.24
C PRO A 222 -19.20 -7.42 4.81
N ASP A 223 -18.38 -6.36 4.85
CA ASP A 223 -16.95 -6.45 4.53
C ASP A 223 -16.08 -6.84 5.73
N HIS A 224 -16.66 -6.95 6.93
CA HIS A 224 -15.95 -7.17 8.20
C HIS A 224 -14.83 -6.16 8.46
N ALA A 225 -14.89 -4.97 7.85
CA ALA A 225 -13.92 -3.89 8.02
C ALA A 225 -14.62 -2.54 8.27
N GLY A 226 -15.90 -2.59 8.66
CA GLY A 226 -16.70 -1.41 8.95
C GLY A 226 -16.94 -0.49 7.75
N GLY A 227 -16.83 -1.00 6.52
CA GLY A 227 -16.88 -0.22 5.28
C GLY A 227 -15.52 0.38 4.85
N LEU A 228 -14.46 0.16 5.62
CA LEU A 228 -13.12 0.72 5.37
C LEU A 228 -12.19 -0.22 4.57
N ARG A 229 -12.71 -1.33 4.04
CA ARG A 229 -11.92 -2.31 3.27
C ARG A 229 -11.12 -1.67 2.12
N HIS A 230 -11.66 -0.64 1.47
CA HIS A 230 -10.97 0.05 0.37
C HIS A 230 -9.72 0.80 0.85
N ILE A 231 -9.80 1.48 2.01
CA ILE A 231 -8.65 2.13 2.65
C ILE A 231 -7.62 1.07 3.06
N GLY A 232 -8.08 -0.03 3.65
CA GLY A 232 -7.18 -1.12 4.02
C GLY A 232 -6.46 -1.74 2.81
N SER A 233 -7.17 -1.92 1.69
CA SER A 233 -6.59 -2.42 0.45
C SER A 233 -5.57 -1.46 -0.18
N LEU A 234 -5.77 -0.15 -0.03
CA LEU A 234 -4.83 0.86 -0.50
C LEU A 234 -3.55 0.85 0.33
N SER A 235 -3.65 0.78 1.66
CA SER A 235 -2.50 0.62 2.54
C SER A 235 -1.71 -0.66 2.21
N MET A 236 -2.39 -1.78 1.97
CA MET A 236 -1.71 -3.03 1.57
C MET A 236 -0.97 -2.89 0.23
N ALA A 237 -1.54 -2.18 -0.75
CA ALA A 237 -0.89 -1.96 -2.04
C ALA A 237 0.43 -1.17 -1.91
N VAL A 238 0.45 -0.13 -1.06
CA VAL A 238 1.67 0.62 -0.72
C VAL A 238 2.71 -0.31 -0.10
N ASN A 239 2.30 -1.13 0.86
CA ASN A 239 3.21 -1.98 1.61
C ASN A 239 3.78 -3.14 0.80
N TYR A 240 3.00 -3.76 -0.09
CA TYR A 240 3.53 -4.82 -0.96
C TYR A 240 4.66 -4.34 -1.85
N PHE A 241 4.60 -3.09 -2.32
CA PHE A 241 5.70 -2.52 -3.08
C PHE A 241 6.95 -2.34 -2.20
N LEU A 242 6.81 -1.77 -1.00
CA LEU A 242 7.95 -1.58 -0.09
C LEU A 242 8.59 -2.92 0.33
N ILE A 243 7.79 -3.95 0.55
CA ILE A 243 8.29 -5.30 0.83
C ILE A 243 9.06 -5.88 -0.37
N LEU A 244 8.59 -5.64 -1.61
CA LEU A 244 9.34 -6.06 -2.79
C LEU A 244 10.71 -5.36 -2.87
N VAL A 245 10.77 -4.08 -2.55
CA VAL A 245 12.05 -3.34 -2.48
C VAL A 245 12.97 -3.92 -1.41
N MET A 246 12.44 -4.26 -0.23
CA MET A 246 13.20 -4.96 0.80
C MET A 246 13.72 -6.31 0.31
N PHE A 247 12.88 -7.10 -0.34
CA PHE A 247 13.26 -8.39 -0.90
C PHE A 247 14.39 -8.25 -1.94
N TYR A 248 14.30 -7.25 -2.81
CA TYR A 248 15.35 -6.90 -3.76
C TYR A 248 16.68 -6.59 -3.05
N PHE A 249 16.67 -5.73 -2.02
CA PHE A 249 17.88 -5.43 -1.25
C PHE A 249 18.42 -6.64 -0.48
N SER A 250 17.57 -7.50 0.08
CA SER A 250 18.02 -8.73 0.76
C SER A 250 18.78 -9.66 -0.19
N LEU A 251 18.30 -9.81 -1.43
CA LEU A 251 18.98 -10.60 -2.45
C LEU A 251 20.29 -9.94 -2.89
N LEU A 252 20.30 -8.62 -3.10
CA LEU A 252 21.53 -7.89 -3.38
C LEU A 252 22.59 -8.11 -2.29
N LEU A 253 22.19 -8.04 -1.01
CA LEU A 253 23.11 -8.22 0.13
C LEU A 253 23.70 -9.62 0.24
N ILE A 254 23.03 -10.66 -0.31
CA ILE A 254 23.57 -12.03 -0.36
C ILE A 254 24.59 -12.17 -1.48
N PHE A 255 24.19 -11.77 -2.69
CA PHE A 255 24.86 -12.19 -3.91
C PHE A 255 25.81 -11.13 -4.48
N ASP A 256 25.76 -9.88 -4.00
CA ASP A 256 26.63 -8.80 -4.44
C ASP A 256 27.43 -8.22 -3.27
N ALA A 257 28.74 -8.49 -3.25
CA ALA A 257 29.66 -7.95 -2.26
C ALA A 257 29.67 -6.41 -2.25
N PHE A 258 29.44 -5.76 -3.40
CA PHE A 258 29.33 -4.30 -3.46
C PHE A 258 28.11 -3.79 -2.68
N ALA A 259 27.02 -4.57 -2.65
CA ALA A 259 25.77 -4.18 -2.01
C ALA A 259 25.88 -4.14 -0.48
N GLN A 260 26.85 -4.83 0.13
CA GLN A 260 27.09 -4.80 1.59
C GLN A 260 27.27 -3.37 2.14
N ARG A 261 27.72 -2.42 1.30
CA ARG A 261 27.85 -0.99 1.64
C ARG A 261 26.51 -0.32 1.95
N PHE A 262 25.40 -0.89 1.50
CA PHE A 262 24.06 -0.35 1.68
C PHE A 262 23.30 -1.00 2.86
N ILE A 263 23.97 -1.76 3.72
CA ILE A 263 23.32 -2.45 4.86
C ILE A 263 22.54 -1.50 5.79
N LEU A 264 23.08 -0.31 6.05
CA LEU A 264 22.38 0.69 6.88
C LEU A 264 21.12 1.22 6.20
N ILE A 265 21.17 1.42 4.88
CA ILE A 265 20.00 1.83 4.09
C ILE A 265 18.94 0.72 4.12
N TYR A 266 19.35 -0.54 3.96
CA TYR A 266 18.47 -1.69 4.07
C TYR A 266 17.78 -1.76 5.45
N LEU A 267 18.54 -1.65 6.55
CA LEU A 267 17.99 -1.66 7.90
C LEU A 267 17.04 -0.50 8.15
N PHE A 268 17.38 0.70 7.67
CA PHE A 268 16.48 1.85 7.71
C PHE A 268 15.18 1.56 6.96
N PHE A 269 15.25 1.05 5.72
CA PHE A 269 14.08 0.70 4.92
C PHE A 269 13.22 -0.40 5.55
N TYR A 270 13.85 -1.37 6.20
CA TYR A 270 13.17 -2.45 6.92
C TYR A 270 12.31 -1.90 8.05
N VAL A 271 12.92 -1.09 8.91
CA VAL A 271 12.25 -0.42 10.03
C VAL A 271 11.18 0.56 9.54
N PHE A 272 11.52 1.35 8.51
CA PHE A 272 10.62 2.30 7.90
C PHE A 272 9.36 1.63 7.33
N THR A 273 9.50 0.53 6.60
CA THR A 273 8.37 -0.23 6.02
C THR A 273 7.44 -0.76 7.11
N PHE A 274 8.01 -1.29 8.19
CA PHE A 274 7.24 -1.74 9.36
C PHE A 274 6.40 -0.60 9.96
N PHE A 275 7.02 0.55 10.24
CA PHE A 275 6.32 1.68 10.84
C PHE A 275 5.30 2.31 9.89
N ILE A 276 5.61 2.41 8.59
CA ILE A 276 4.69 2.95 7.59
C ILE A 276 3.38 2.16 7.54
N PHE A 277 3.46 0.83 7.62
CA PHE A 277 2.29 -0.03 7.64
C PHE A 277 1.33 0.42 8.76
N PHE A 278 1.80 0.39 10.02
CA PHE A 278 0.97 0.75 11.17
C PHE A 278 0.55 2.22 11.17
N ALA A 279 1.46 3.14 10.82
CA ALA A 279 1.17 4.57 10.78
C ALA A 279 0.02 4.92 9.83
N SER A 280 -0.10 4.19 8.72
CA SER A 280 -1.17 4.41 7.74
C SER A 280 -2.56 4.00 8.24
N LEU A 281 -2.63 3.20 9.30
CA LEU A 281 -3.84 2.50 9.73
C LEU A 281 -4.23 2.82 11.16
N TYR A 282 -3.31 3.43 11.91
CA TYR A 282 -3.48 3.76 13.31
C TYR A 282 -4.73 4.62 13.58
N GLU A 283 -4.95 5.66 12.78
CA GLU A 283 -6.14 6.50 12.92
C GLU A 283 -7.44 5.73 12.63
N ALA A 284 -7.43 4.83 11.64
CA ALA A 284 -8.59 4.01 11.33
C ALA A 284 -8.88 3.04 12.48
N HIS A 285 -7.83 2.45 13.04
CA HIS A 285 -7.93 1.58 14.20
C HIS A 285 -8.54 2.30 15.41
N LYS A 286 -8.02 3.48 15.75
CA LYS A 286 -8.55 4.30 16.86
C LYS A 286 -10.04 4.59 16.67
N LYS A 287 -10.45 4.96 15.45
CA LYS A 287 -11.84 5.29 15.14
C LYS A 287 -12.75 4.06 15.15
N MET A 288 -12.32 2.94 14.58
CA MET A 288 -13.07 1.68 14.61
C MET A 288 -13.25 1.16 16.04
N ARG A 289 -12.20 1.27 16.87
CA ARG A 289 -12.27 0.92 18.29
C ARG A 289 -13.30 1.78 19.02
N ARG A 290 -13.26 3.10 18.85
CA ARG A 290 -14.25 4.01 19.44
C ARG A 290 -15.68 3.67 19.02
N VAL A 291 -15.93 3.43 17.74
CA VAL A 291 -17.28 3.07 17.24
C VAL A 291 -17.74 1.73 17.79
N LYS A 292 -16.83 0.78 17.98
CA LYS A 292 -17.13 -0.49 18.64
C LYS A 292 -17.50 -0.28 20.10
N ASP A 293 -16.69 0.46 20.85
CA ASP A 293 -16.91 0.73 22.27
C ASP A 293 -18.26 1.46 22.49
N GLU A 294 -18.56 2.48 21.67
CA GLU A 294 -19.85 3.20 21.70
C GLU A 294 -21.04 2.29 21.34
N ALA A 295 -20.86 1.31 20.45
CA ALA A 295 -21.90 0.35 20.09
C ALA A 295 -22.14 -0.67 21.22
N LEU A 296 -21.08 -1.16 21.85
CA LEU A 296 -21.17 -2.07 23.00
C LEU A 296 -21.84 -1.39 24.19
N GLU A 297 -21.48 -0.14 24.50
CA GLU A 297 -22.10 0.64 25.57
C GLU A 297 -23.62 0.81 25.35
N LYS A 298 -24.05 1.09 24.11
CA LYS A 298 -25.48 1.18 23.79
C LYS A 298 -26.20 -0.15 23.96
N LEU A 299 -25.59 -1.25 23.55
CA LEU A 299 -26.15 -2.59 23.70
C LEU A 299 -26.22 -3.01 25.16
N GLU A 300 -25.20 -2.68 25.96
CA GLU A 300 -25.18 -2.92 27.41
C GLU A 300 -26.31 -2.14 28.11
N ASN A 301 -26.45 -0.85 27.82
CA ASN A 301 -27.53 -0.03 28.38
C ASN A 301 -28.92 -0.55 27.97
N THR A 302 -29.06 -1.02 26.73
CA THR A 302 -30.30 -1.62 26.23
C THR A 302 -30.60 -2.96 26.91
N SER A 303 -29.59 -3.82 27.08
CA SER A 303 -29.69 -5.09 27.80
C SER A 303 -30.10 -4.87 29.25
N ASN A 304 -29.44 -3.94 29.95
CA ASN A 304 -29.76 -3.56 31.32
C ASN A 304 -31.21 -3.05 31.44
N HIS A 305 -31.68 -2.24 30.47
CA HIS A 305 -33.06 -1.77 30.44
C HIS A 305 -34.08 -2.94 30.40
N TYR A 306 -33.90 -3.89 29.48
CA TYR A 306 -34.79 -5.06 29.39
C TYR A 306 -34.66 -6.00 30.59
N TYR A 307 -33.45 -6.15 31.14
CA TYR A 307 -33.22 -6.91 32.34
C TYR A 307 -33.97 -6.33 33.55
N TYR A 308 -33.87 -5.02 33.79
CA TYR A 308 -34.63 -4.37 34.87
C TYR A 308 -36.14 -4.48 34.65
N LYS A 309 -36.63 -4.35 33.41
CA LYS A 309 -38.04 -4.55 33.08
C LYS A 309 -38.51 -5.98 33.39
N LEU A 310 -37.70 -7.00 33.08
CA LEU A 310 -37.98 -8.40 33.37
C LEU A 310 -38.02 -8.69 34.88
N VAL A 311 -37.07 -8.16 35.65
CA VAL A 311 -37.02 -8.35 37.11
C VAL A 311 -38.19 -7.67 37.80
N THR A 312 -38.55 -6.45 37.37
CA THR A 312 -39.65 -5.69 37.96
C THR A 312 -41.03 -6.27 37.64
N SER A 313 -41.24 -6.79 36.43
CA SER A 313 -42.49 -7.47 36.06
C SER A 313 -42.67 -8.79 36.81
N ALA A 314 -41.61 -9.58 36.96
CA ALA A 314 -41.62 -10.82 37.72
C ALA A 314 -41.91 -10.58 39.21
N GLY A 315 -41.37 -9.52 39.81
CA GLY A 315 -41.63 -9.16 41.21
C GLY A 315 -43.08 -8.73 41.48
N ALA A 316 -43.76 -8.15 40.49
CA ALA A 316 -45.13 -7.66 40.63
C ALA A 316 -46.20 -8.74 40.39
N LEU A 317 -45.98 -9.64 39.43
CA LEU A 317 -46.98 -10.63 38.98
C LEU A 317 -46.61 -12.08 39.31
N GLY A 318 -45.38 -12.34 39.76
CA GLY A 318 -44.86 -13.70 39.96
C GLY A 318 -44.64 -14.49 38.67
N ILE A 319 -44.77 -13.84 37.50
CA ILE A 319 -44.64 -14.44 36.16
C ILE A 319 -43.63 -13.61 35.37
N TYR A 320 -42.69 -14.27 34.70
CA TYR A 320 -41.72 -13.62 33.82
C TYR A 320 -42.36 -13.14 32.53
N ASP A 321 -42.03 -11.91 32.12
CA ASP A 321 -42.41 -11.34 30.82
C ASP A 321 -41.55 -11.96 29.70
N LEU A 322 -42.14 -12.91 28.96
CA LEU A 322 -41.44 -13.65 27.89
C LEU A 322 -40.88 -12.72 26.80
N ASP A 323 -41.61 -11.65 26.46
CA ASP A 323 -41.18 -10.69 25.44
C ASP A 323 -39.86 -10.00 25.85
N SER A 324 -39.72 -9.65 27.13
CA SER A 324 -38.48 -9.04 27.63
C SER A 324 -37.32 -10.04 27.66
N ALA A 325 -37.58 -11.34 27.83
CA ALA A 325 -36.54 -12.37 27.76
C ALA A 325 -36.03 -12.58 26.32
N ASP A 326 -36.94 -12.58 25.34
CA ASP A 326 -36.58 -12.70 23.92
C ASP A 326 -35.73 -11.49 23.45
N GLU A 327 -36.08 -10.28 23.89
CA GLU A 327 -35.31 -9.07 23.58
C GLU A 327 -33.89 -9.12 24.17
N ILE A 328 -33.72 -9.66 25.39
CA ILE A 328 -32.38 -9.85 26.00
C ILE A 328 -31.55 -10.80 25.13
N ILE A 329 -32.12 -11.91 24.67
CA ILE A 329 -31.43 -12.87 23.79
C ILE A 329 -31.04 -12.20 22.47
N MET A 330 -31.91 -11.38 21.89
CA MET A 330 -31.61 -10.63 20.67
C MET A 330 -30.47 -9.62 20.88
N VAL A 331 -30.50 -8.88 21.98
CA VAL A 331 -29.44 -7.92 22.34
C VAL A 331 -28.12 -8.62 22.60
N ASP A 332 -28.12 -9.78 23.27
CA ASP A 332 -26.93 -10.59 23.53
C ASP A 332 -26.29 -11.12 22.23
N ASN A 333 -27.13 -11.57 21.29
CA ASN A 333 -26.67 -11.95 19.95
C ASN A 333 -26.01 -10.77 19.22
N LEU A 334 -26.63 -9.58 19.26
CA LEU A 334 -26.06 -8.37 18.67
C LEU A 334 -24.75 -7.96 19.36
N TYR A 335 -24.70 -8.07 20.70
CA TYR A 335 -23.51 -7.81 21.50
C TYR A 335 -22.36 -8.71 21.07
N THR A 336 -22.59 -10.02 20.97
CA THR A 336 -21.61 -11.01 20.51
C THR A 336 -21.09 -10.69 19.10
N ILE A 337 -21.96 -10.21 18.19
CA ILE A 337 -21.56 -9.82 16.83
C ILE A 337 -20.66 -8.58 16.87
N VAL A 338 -21.04 -7.54 17.60
CA VAL A 338 -20.27 -6.29 17.72
C VAL A 338 -18.95 -6.53 18.46
N GLU A 339 -18.94 -7.39 19.48
CA GLU A 339 -17.75 -7.79 20.22
C GLU A 339 -16.74 -8.50 19.31
N LYS A 340 -17.21 -9.35 18.38
CA LYS A 340 -16.34 -10.03 17.41
C LYS A 340 -15.90 -9.14 16.24
N MET A 341 -16.42 -7.92 16.13
CA MET A 341 -16.00 -6.97 15.10
C MET A 341 -14.49 -6.68 15.23
N PRO A 342 -13.71 -6.83 14.14
CA PRO A 342 -12.31 -6.46 14.15
C PRO A 342 -12.18 -4.95 14.24
N VAL A 343 -11.21 -4.49 15.02
CA VAL A 343 -10.90 -3.06 15.22
C VAL A 343 -9.86 -2.54 14.24
N TRP A 344 -9.41 -3.37 13.29
CA TRP A 344 -8.47 -2.99 12.24
C TRP A 344 -9.15 -3.07 10.87
N PRO A 345 -8.86 -2.18 9.92
CA PRO A 345 -9.53 -2.17 8.62
C PRO A 345 -8.98 -3.25 7.65
N PHE A 346 -8.63 -4.44 8.17
CA PHE A 346 -8.24 -5.61 7.38
C PHE A 346 -8.79 -6.89 8.00
N ASN A 347 -8.90 -7.89 7.14
CA ASN A 347 -9.06 -9.27 7.55
C ASN A 347 -7.75 -9.80 8.17
N ILE A 348 -7.83 -10.64 9.19
CA ILE A 348 -6.67 -11.30 9.82
C ILE A 348 -5.82 -12.07 8.81
N ASN A 349 -6.45 -12.63 7.76
CA ASN A 349 -5.75 -13.28 6.66
C ASN A 349 -4.81 -12.33 5.90
N ASN A 350 -5.15 -11.04 5.81
CA ASN A 350 -4.27 -10.04 5.17
C ASN A 350 -3.07 -9.71 6.07
N ILE A 351 -3.26 -9.70 7.39
CA ILE A 351 -2.19 -9.48 8.37
C ILE A 351 -1.19 -10.63 8.31
N ILE A 352 -1.68 -11.88 8.33
CA ILE A 352 -0.82 -13.07 8.19
C ILE A 352 -0.03 -13.00 6.88
N LYS A 353 -0.71 -12.73 5.75
CA LYS A 353 -0.04 -12.57 4.45
C LYS A 353 1.00 -11.45 4.47
N PHE A 354 0.71 -10.31 5.08
CA PHE A 354 1.67 -9.21 5.21
C PHE A 354 2.92 -9.67 5.96
N PHE A 355 2.75 -10.27 7.16
CA PHE A 355 3.89 -10.71 7.97
C PHE A 355 4.69 -11.83 7.30
N SER A 356 4.04 -12.78 6.62
CA SER A 356 4.75 -13.83 5.88
C SER A 356 5.65 -13.25 4.79
N VAL A 357 5.17 -12.27 4.01
CA VAL A 357 5.98 -11.65 2.97
C VAL A 357 7.02 -10.68 3.57
N PHE A 358 6.69 -9.95 4.64
CA PHE A 358 7.60 -9.01 5.32
C PHE A 358 8.77 -9.71 6.04
N ILE A 359 8.53 -10.86 6.69
CA ILE A 359 9.56 -11.64 7.39
C ILE A 359 10.50 -12.34 6.39
N THR A 360 10.03 -12.65 5.18
CA THR A 360 10.83 -13.38 4.17
C THR A 360 12.17 -12.69 3.84
N PRO A 361 12.22 -11.39 3.49
CA PRO A 361 13.47 -10.64 3.32
C PRO A 361 14.40 -10.68 4.53
N LEU A 362 13.85 -10.70 5.76
CA LEU A 362 14.62 -10.78 7.00
C LEU A 362 15.28 -12.16 7.16
N ILE A 363 14.54 -13.25 6.92
CA ILE A 363 15.09 -14.60 6.97
C ILE A 363 16.23 -14.74 5.96
N ILE A 364 16.00 -14.28 4.73
CA ILE A 364 17.02 -14.26 3.67
C ILE A 364 18.25 -13.46 4.11
N PHE A 365 18.04 -12.28 4.71
CA PHE A 365 19.13 -11.48 5.26
C PHE A 365 19.88 -12.20 6.38
N ILE A 366 19.20 -12.86 7.33
CA ILE A 366 19.84 -13.64 8.40
C ILE A 366 20.67 -14.78 7.80
N ILE A 367 20.14 -15.50 6.81
CA ILE A 367 20.88 -16.54 6.09
C ILE A 367 22.13 -15.93 5.44
N SER A 368 22.03 -14.74 4.85
CA SER A 368 23.19 -14.00 4.32
C SER A 368 24.27 -13.80 5.38
N LEU A 369 23.88 -13.35 6.58
CA LEU A 369 24.81 -13.12 7.67
C LEU A 369 25.50 -14.41 8.12
N LEU A 370 24.75 -15.52 8.16
CA LEU A 370 25.25 -16.83 8.57
C LEU A 370 26.21 -17.45 7.54
N VAL A 371 25.89 -17.33 6.25
CA VAL A 371 26.72 -17.84 5.15
C VAL A 371 28.00 -17.00 5.00
N ASN A 372 27.91 -15.69 5.22
CA ASN A 372 29.03 -14.75 5.07
C ASN A 372 29.81 -14.52 6.37
N THR A 373 29.74 -15.44 7.34
CA THR A 373 30.32 -15.28 8.70
C THR A 373 31.82 -14.95 8.72
N ASP A 374 32.58 -15.37 7.70
CA ASP A 374 34.01 -15.00 7.55
C ASP A 374 34.22 -13.49 7.26
N SER A 375 33.22 -12.78 6.75
CA SER A 375 33.33 -11.37 6.32
C SER A 375 32.78 -10.35 7.33
N ILE A 376 31.77 -10.71 8.14
CA ILE A 376 31.07 -9.78 9.03
C ILE A 376 31.73 -9.70 10.41
N LEU A 377 32.20 -10.83 10.95
CA LEU A 377 33.01 -10.84 12.17
C LEU A 377 34.33 -10.07 11.98
N TYR A 378 34.89 -10.08 10.77
CA TYR A 378 36.11 -9.31 10.45
C TYR A 378 35.85 -7.80 10.26
N ASN A 379 34.70 -7.42 9.69
CA ASN A 379 34.35 -6.01 9.46
C ASN A 379 33.67 -5.30 10.64
N TRP A 380 33.35 -6.01 11.73
CA TRP A 380 32.77 -5.38 12.93
C TRP A 380 33.69 -4.28 13.50
N LYS A 381 35.02 -4.49 13.44
CA LYS A 381 36.00 -3.44 13.78
C LYS A 381 35.87 -2.19 12.91
N LEU A 382 35.50 -2.34 11.64
CA LEU A 382 35.40 -1.24 10.68
C LEU A 382 34.11 -0.43 10.89
N ILE A 383 33.01 -1.10 11.25
CA ILE A 383 31.76 -0.45 11.66
C ILE A 383 31.93 0.31 12.98
N PHE A 384 32.58 -0.29 13.98
CA PHE A 384 32.87 0.41 15.24
C PHE A 384 33.79 1.61 15.03
N ASN A 385 34.83 1.49 14.19
CA ASN A 385 35.73 2.60 13.86
C ASN A 385 35.07 3.75 13.08
N LEU A 386 33.97 3.48 12.37
CA LEU A 386 33.15 4.51 11.71
C LEU A 386 32.18 5.21 12.67
N LEU A 387 31.83 4.58 13.79
CA LEU A 387 30.99 5.17 14.83
C LEU A 387 31.79 5.89 15.92
N THR A 388 33.08 5.60 16.05
CA THR A 388 33.98 6.22 17.04
C THR A 388 34.82 7.37 16.49
N LYS A 389 34.74 7.67 15.19
CA LYS A 389 35.23 8.92 14.58
C LYS A 389 34.07 9.84 14.29
#